data_AF-R7EVK0-F1
#
_entry.id   AF-R7EVK0-F1
#
_cell.length_a   1.000
_cell.length_b   1.000
_cell.length_c   1.000
_cell.angle_alpha   90.00
_cell.angle_beta   90.00
_cell.angle_gamma   90.00
#
_symmetry.space_group_name_H-M   'P 1'
#
loop_
_entity.id
_entity.type
_entity.pdbx_description
1 polymer ?
#
loop_
_entity_poly.entity_id
_entity_poly.type
_entity_poly.pdbx_seq_one_letter_code
_entity_poly.pdbx_strand_id
1 'polypeptide(L)' 'MMLQAHALGLGSCWIHRAREVFDTDEGKEILRALGVTGDYEGIGNCIIGYPDCPLPEAPSRHDGRVFYAR' A
#
# COMPACT_ATOMS: atom_id res chain seq x y z
N MET A 1 7.59 -0.70 3.21
CA MET A 1 7.46 -1.65 2.08
C MET A 1 7.66 -0.98 0.73
N MET A 2 6.86 0.03 0.35
CA MET A 2 6.94 0.69 -0.97
C MET A 2 8.32 1.30 -1.31
N LEU A 3 8.98 1.96 -0.36
CA LEU A 3 10.34 2.50 -0.57
C LEU A 3 11.37 1.40 -0.90
N GLN A 4 11.25 0.23 -0.28
CA GLN A 4 12.14 -0.90 -0.56
C GLN A 4 11.83 -1.57 -1.90
N ALA A 5 10.55 -1.66 -2.28
CA ALA A 5 10.17 -2.09 -3.62
C ALA A 5 10.85 -1.19 -4.68
N HIS A 6 10.77 0.13 -4.51
CA HIS A 6 11.42 1.08 -5.42
C HIS A 6 12.95 0.92 -5.47
N ALA A 7 13.61 0.77 -4.32
CA ALA A 7 15.06 0.56 -4.26
C ALA A 7 15.51 -0.73 -4.97
N LEU A 8 14.63 -1.73 -5.08
CA LEU A 8 14.85 -2.98 -5.81
C LEU A 8 14.41 -2.91 -7.29
N GLY A 9 14.00 -1.74 -7.78
CA GLY A 9 13.52 -1.57 -9.16
C GLY A 9 12.10 -2.08 -9.40
N LEU A 10 11.33 -2.34 -8.35
CA LEU A 10 9.93 -2.78 -8.43
C LEU A 10 8.96 -1.59 -8.32
N GLY A 11 7.82 -1.75 -8.99
CA GLY A 11 6.65 -0.90 -8.79
C GLY A 11 5.87 -1.34 -7.56
N SER A 12 5.17 -0.38 -6.94
CA SER A 12 4.20 -0.68 -5.88
C SER A 12 3.05 0.31 -5.87
N CYS A 13 1.90 -0.10 -5.33
CA CYS A 13 0.74 0.77 -5.19
C CYS A 13 -0.03 0.45 -3.91
N TRP A 14 -0.41 1.51 -3.18
CA TRP A 14 -1.31 1.42 -2.04
C TRP A 14 -2.76 1.35 -2.52
N ILE A 15 -3.47 0.30 -2.13
CA ILE A 15 -4.90 0.13 -2.40
C ILE A 15 -5.66 0.29 -1.07
N HIS A 16 -6.34 1.42 -0.92
CA HIS A 16 -7.10 1.79 0.27
C HIS A 16 -8.49 1.12 0.29
N ARG A 17 -8.50 -0.21 0.25
CA ARG A 17 -9.71 -1.05 0.22
C ARG A 17 -9.62 -2.32 1.07
N ALA A 18 -8.53 -2.48 1.83
CA ALA A 18 -8.28 -3.71 2.59
C ALA A 18 -9.38 -3.99 3.61
N ARG A 19 -9.81 -2.98 4.38
CA ARG A 19 -10.87 -3.13 5.38
C ARG A 19 -12.15 -3.69 4.75
N GLU A 20 -12.69 -2.99 3.75
CA GLU A 20 -13.96 -3.39 3.14
C GLU A 20 -13.87 -4.76 2.47
N VAL A 21 -12.71 -5.15 1.92
CA VAL A 21 -12.50 -6.50 1.37
C VAL A 21 -12.55 -7.55 2.47
N PHE A 22 -11.82 -7.34 3.57
CA PHE A 22 -11.69 -8.33 4.64
C PHE A 22 -12.88 -8.34 5.62
N ASP A 23 -13.81 -7.39 5.52
CA ASP A 23 -15.10 -7.43 6.20
C ASP A 23 -16.08 -8.42 5.55
N THR A 24 -15.90 -8.73 4.26
CA THR A 24 -16.72 -9.72 3.52
C THR A 24 -16.41 -11.16 3.94
N ASP A 25 -17.35 -12.08 3.70
CA ASP A 25 -17.15 -13.51 3.98
C ASP A 25 -16.02 -14.12 3.14
N GLU A 26 -15.90 -13.69 1.88
CA GLU A 26 -14.82 -14.10 0.97
C GLU A 26 -13.45 -13.62 1.48
N GLY A 27 -13.35 -12.35 1.88
CA GLY A 27 -12.12 -11.80 2.45
C GLY A 27 -11.70 -12.50 3.74
N LYS A 28 -12.67 -12.80 4.62
CA LYS A 28 -12.41 -13.58 5.84
C LYS A 28 -11.91 -14.99 5.54
N GLU A 29 -12.41 -15.61 4.47
CA GLU A 29 -11.91 -16.92 4.03
C GLU A 29 -10.47 -16.84 3.52
N ILE A 30 -10.11 -15.80 2.76
CA ILE A 30 -8.72 -15.57 2.35
C ILE A 30 -7.81 -15.47 3.58
N LEU A 31 -8.19 -14.70 4.59
CA LEU A 31 -7.41 -14.56 5.82
C LEU A 31 -7.24 -15.90 6.56
N ARG A 32 -8.31 -16.70 6.66
CA ARG A 32 -8.26 -18.05 7.26
C ARG A 32 -7.33 -18.96 6.47
N ALA A 33 -7.44 -18.98 5.14
CA ALA A 33 -6.60 -19.80 4.27
C ALA A 33 -5.12 -19.42 4.35
N LEU A 34 -4.81 -18.13 4.57
CA LEU A 34 -3.46 -17.62 4.79
C LEU A 34 -2.95 -17.85 6.23
N GLY A 35 -3.76 -18.40 7.13
CA GLY A 35 -3.39 -18.65 8.53
C GLY A 35 -3.37 -17.41 9.42
N VAL A 36 -4.02 -16.32 9.00
CA VAL A 36 -4.15 -15.11 9.81
C VAL A 36 -5.21 -15.36 10.88
N THR A 37 -4.82 -15.25 12.16
CA THR A 37 -5.69 -15.52 13.31
C THR A 37 -5.60 -14.37 14.32
N GLY A 38 -6.72 -13.97 14.92
CA GLY A 38 -6.80 -12.86 15.86
C GLY A 38 -7.68 -11.72 15.38
N ASP A 39 -7.66 -10.62 16.12
CA ASP A 39 -8.46 -9.43 15.86
C ASP A 39 -7.61 -8.41 15.07
N TYR A 40 -7.67 -8.49 13.75
CA TYR A 40 -6.92 -7.64 12.84
C TYR A 40 -7.86 -6.89 11.88
N GLU A 41 -7.54 -5.63 11.63
CA GLU A 41 -8.22 -4.80 10.65
C GLU A 41 -7.35 -4.60 9.42
N GLY A 42 -7.95 -4.74 8.23
CA GLY A 42 -7.25 -4.45 6.97
C GLY A 42 -7.06 -2.95 6.77
N ILE A 43 -5.83 -2.45 6.77
CA ILE A 43 -5.57 -1.00 6.58
C ILE A 43 -5.28 -0.64 5.12
N GLY A 44 -4.50 -1.46 4.42
CA GLY A 44 -4.18 -1.23 3.01
C GLY A 44 -3.50 -2.43 2.39
N ASN A 45 -3.83 -2.71 1.13
CA ASN A 45 -3.06 -3.66 0.34
C ASN A 45 -1.93 -2.92 -0.35
N CYS A 46 -0.75 -3.52 -0.39
CA CYS A 46 0.37 -3.00 -1.16
C CYS A 46 0.72 -4.05 -2.21
N ILE A 47 0.31 -3.78 -3.44
CA ILE A 47 0.67 -4.63 -4.58
C ILE A 47 2.10 -4.31 -5.01
N ILE A 48 2.80 -5.32 -5.51
CA ILE A 48 4.21 -5.24 -5.94
C ILE A 48 4.35 -5.97 -7.28
N GLY A 49 5.12 -5.41 -8.21
CA GLY A 49 5.40 -6.05 -9.49
C GLY A 49 6.45 -5.30 -10.30
N TYR A 50 6.77 -5.82 -11.48
CA TYR A 50 7.62 -5.12 -12.46
C TYR A 50 6.77 -4.11 -13.23
N PRO A 51 7.12 -2.81 -13.23
CA PRO A 51 6.40 -1.81 -14.02
C PRO A 51 6.49 -2.13 -15.53
N ASP A 52 5.36 -2.04 -16.23
CA ASP A 52 5.28 -2.19 -17.70
C ASP A 52 5.42 -0.84 -18.44
N CYS A 53 5.78 0.22 -17.71
CA CYS A 53 5.99 1.55 -18.26
C CYS A 53 7.10 2.29 -17.50
N PRO A 54 7.68 3.34 -18.10
CA PRO A 54 8.62 4.22 -17.39
C PRO A 54 7.98 4.82 -16.14
N LEU A 55 8.79 4.98 -15.08
CA LEU A 55 8.33 5.65 -13.87
C LEU A 55 8.01 7.13 -14.18
N PRO A 56 6.93 7.68 -13.62
CA PRO A 56 6.63 9.09 -13.76
C PRO A 56 7.68 9.94 -13.07
N GLU A 57 7.85 11.18 -13.54
CA GLU A 57 8.67 12.16 -12.85
C GLU A 57 8.08 12.48 -11.47
N ALA A 58 8.95 12.63 -10.47
CA ALA A 58 8.52 12.99 -9.12
C ALA A 58 7.92 14.40 -9.12
N PRO A 59 6.69 14.61 -8.61
CA PRO A 59 6.08 15.92 -8.59
C PRO A 59 6.83 16.86 -7.62
N SER A 60 6.77 18.16 -7.90
CA SER A 60 7.24 19.16 -6.95
C SER A 60 6.47 19.08 -5.63
N ARG A 61 7.13 19.42 -4.53
CA ARG A 61 6.45 19.53 -3.23
C ARG A 61 5.46 20.69 -3.29
N HIS A 62 4.27 20.50 -2.72
CA HIS A 62 3.29 21.57 -2.61
C HIS A 62 3.81 22.72 -1.72
N ASP A 63 3.60 23.94 -2.18
CA ASP A 63 3.93 25.16 -1.43
C ASP A 63 3.15 25.22 -0.10
N GLY A 64 3.74 25.88 0.90
CA GLY A 64 3.08 26.13 2.19
C GLY A 64 2.87 24.88 3.07
N ARG A 65 3.56 23.76 2.80
CA ARG A 65 3.48 22.53 3.62
C ARG A 65 4.61 22.37 4.65
N VAL A 66 5.65 23.20 4.59
CA VAL A 66 6.80 23.16 5.50
C VAL A 66 6.78 24.40 6.38
N PHE A 67 6.66 24.18 7.68
CA PHE A 67 6.68 25.23 8.69
C PHE A 67 7.84 24.94 9.64
N TYR A 68 8.63 25.96 9.98
CA TYR A 68 9.69 25.86 10.97
C TYR A 68 9.29 26.70 12.19
N ALA A 69 9.46 26.14 13.38
CA ALA A 69 9.45 26.90 14.62
C ALA A 69 10.89 27.27 14.97
N ARG A 70 11.09 28.48 15.49
CA ARG A 70 12.39 28.95 15.97
C ARG A 70 12.51 28.69 17.47
#